data_AF-A0A815UBH8-F1
#
_entry.id   AF-A0A815UBH8-F1
#
_cell.length_a   1.000
_cell.length_b   1.000
_cell.length_c   1.000
_cell.angle_alpha   90.00
_cell.angle_beta   90.00
_cell.angle_gamma   90.00
#
_symmetry.space_group_name_H-M   'P 1'
#
loop_
_entity.id
_entity.type
_entity.pdbx_description
1 polymer ?
#
loop_
_entity_poly.entity_id
_entity_poly.type
_entity_poly.pdbx_seq_one_letter_code
_entity_poly.pdbx_strand_id
1 'polypeptide(L)'
;MLGYVRGFCQFVLDPIFKVFRAIMDCKKDDYMQLLDKLNIKLSGEDKDKLEEGGKPLLKLVMKQWLPAGDVLLTMIAIHLPSPVVAQKYRAELLYEGPQDDEAFMGIKTCDATAPLMMYISKMVPTSDKGRFYAFGRVFSGIVQTGQKARIMGPNYVPGKKEDLYVKNIQRTILMMGRYTEPIEDVPCGNICGLVGVDQYLIKTGTITTFENAHNLRVMKFSVSPVVRVAVEPRNPADLPKLVEGLKRLAKSDPMVQCIIEESGEHIVAGAGELHLEICLKDLEEDHACIPIKVSDPVVSYRETVSEESDIMCLSKSPNKHNRIFLKARPMPDGLPEDIDKGDVTPRQEFKARARYLNEKYEYDVNEARKIWCFGPEGTGPNLLMDCTKGVQYLNEIKDSCVAGFQWATKEGVLAEENVRGVRFDIHDVTLHADAIHRGGGQIIPTARRVLYASMLTAKPRLYEPVYLC
;
A
#
# COMPACT_ATOMS: atom_id res chain seq x y z
N MET A 1 26.57 27.53 -43.61
CA MET A 1 25.38 26.88 -43.01
C MET A 1 24.58 27.97 -42.30
N LEU A 2 23.41 28.33 -42.85
CA LEU A 2 22.49 29.26 -42.20
C LEU A 2 22.02 28.62 -40.89
N GLY A 3 22.62 29.06 -39.79
CA GLY A 3 22.39 28.52 -38.44
C GLY A 3 21.06 29.02 -37.90
N TYR A 4 19.97 28.33 -38.24
CA TYR A 4 18.68 28.58 -37.62
C TYR A 4 18.74 28.21 -36.13
N VAL A 5 18.37 29.15 -35.27
CA VAL A 5 18.31 28.95 -33.82
C VAL A 5 16.88 28.53 -33.45
N ARG A 6 16.73 27.57 -32.52
CA ARG A 6 15.39 27.17 -32.04
C ARG A 6 14.70 28.34 -31.37
N GLY A 7 13.40 28.53 -31.62
CA GLY A 7 12.62 29.61 -31.01
C GLY A 7 12.70 29.64 -29.48
N PHE A 8 12.68 28.48 -28.83
CA PHE A 8 12.88 28.38 -27.38
C PHE A 8 14.25 28.91 -26.93
N CYS A 9 15.32 28.62 -27.68
CA CYS A 9 16.65 29.15 -27.38
C CYS A 9 16.67 30.67 -27.54
N GLN A 10 16.16 31.19 -28.66
CA GLN A 10 16.20 32.62 -28.97
C GLN A 10 15.33 33.47 -28.04
N PHE A 11 14.13 33.00 -27.70
CA PHE A 11 13.13 33.81 -26.98
C PHE A 11 13.01 33.50 -25.49
N VAL A 12 13.47 32.34 -25.02
CA VAL A 12 13.36 31.96 -23.60
C VAL A 12 14.74 31.84 -22.95
N LEU A 13 15.60 30.96 -23.47
CA LEU A 13 16.90 30.70 -22.83
C LEU A 13 17.87 31.87 -22.97
N ASP A 14 18.02 32.44 -24.17
CA ASP A 14 18.99 33.50 -24.42
C ASP A 14 18.76 34.75 -23.55
N PRO A 15 17.52 35.25 -23.35
CA PRO A 15 17.26 36.32 -22.40
C PRO A 15 17.64 35.95 -20.96
N ILE A 16 17.30 34.74 -20.51
CA ILE A 16 17.64 34.26 -19.16
C ILE A 16 19.17 34.18 -18.99
N PHE A 17 19.88 33.61 -19.96
CA PHE A 17 21.35 33.54 -19.94
C PHE A 17 22.00 34.92 -19.93
N LYS A 18 21.45 35.89 -20.67
CA LYS A 18 21.95 37.28 -20.66
C LYS A 18 21.81 37.91 -19.28
N VAL A 19 20.66 37.75 -18.61
CA VAL A 19 20.44 38.24 -17.24
C VAL A 19 21.39 37.57 -16.26
N PHE A 20 21.52 36.24 -16.32
CA PHE A 20 22.45 35.49 -15.46
C PHE A 20 23.89 35.95 -15.64
N ARG A 21 24.39 36.05 -16.87
CA ARG A 21 25.76 36.49 -17.17
C ARG A 21 25.99 37.93 -16.73
N ALA A 22 25.08 38.84 -17.05
CA ALA A 22 25.24 40.26 -16.70
C ALA A 22 25.35 40.46 -15.18
N ILE A 23 24.50 39.77 -14.40
CA ILE A 23 24.48 39.90 -12.93
C ILE A 23 25.64 39.14 -12.26
N MET A 24 25.99 37.94 -12.75
CA MET A 24 27.06 37.12 -12.15
C MET A 24 28.47 37.61 -12.51
N ASP A 25 28.66 38.20 -13.69
CA ASP A 25 29.91 38.83 -14.09
C ASP A 25 30.05 40.28 -13.53
N CYS A 26 29.11 40.71 -12.69
CA CYS A 26 29.05 42.03 -12.04
C CYS A 26 29.15 43.23 -13.03
N LYS A 27 28.59 43.10 -14.23
CA LYS A 27 28.59 44.17 -15.25
C LYS A 27 27.47 45.17 -14.99
N LYS A 28 27.75 46.14 -14.11
CA LYS A 28 26.76 47.11 -13.59
C LYS A 28 25.93 47.79 -14.67
N ASP A 29 26.57 48.30 -15.71
CA ASP A 29 25.88 49.00 -16.79
C ASP A 29 24.96 48.08 -17.61
N ASP A 30 25.40 46.85 -17.87
CA ASP A 30 24.66 45.86 -18.66
C ASP A 30 23.42 45.37 -17.93
N TYR A 31 23.54 45.02 -16.64
CA TYR A 31 22.37 44.54 -15.90
C TYR A 31 21.41 45.67 -15.54
N MET A 32 21.85 46.91 -15.30
CA MET A 32 20.95 48.05 -15.09
C MET A 32 20.08 48.31 -16.33
N GLN A 33 20.68 48.28 -17.53
CA GLN A 33 19.92 48.38 -18.79
C GLN A 33 18.95 47.21 -19.00
N LEU A 34 19.33 46.00 -18.59
CA LEU A 34 18.45 44.83 -18.63
C LEU A 34 17.29 44.95 -17.64
N LEU A 35 17.52 45.45 -16.42
CA LEU A 35 16.46 45.67 -15.43
C LEU A 35 15.42 46.67 -15.93
N ASP A 36 15.87 47.76 -16.55
CA ASP A 36 14.98 48.75 -17.18
C ASP A 36 14.18 48.13 -18.34
N LYS A 37 14.83 47.37 -19.22
CA LYS A 37 14.16 46.67 -20.35
C LYS A 37 13.14 45.64 -19.89
N LEU A 38 13.41 44.97 -18.76
CA LEU A 38 12.52 44.00 -18.14
C LEU A 38 11.47 44.65 -17.21
N ASN A 39 11.52 45.98 -17.06
CA ASN A 39 10.63 46.77 -16.21
C ASN A 39 10.62 46.31 -14.74
N ILE A 40 11.80 45.90 -14.24
CA ILE A 40 11.98 45.39 -12.88
C ILE A 40 12.34 46.56 -11.96
N LYS A 41 11.43 46.89 -11.03
CA LYS A 41 11.64 47.97 -10.06
C LYS A 41 12.14 47.40 -8.75
N LEU A 42 13.34 47.80 -8.35
CA LEU A 42 13.96 47.41 -7.09
C LEU A 42 13.69 48.47 -6.01
N SER A 43 13.42 48.02 -4.79
CA SER A 43 13.10 48.91 -3.66
C SER A 43 14.36 49.57 -3.08
N GLY A 44 14.19 50.61 -2.24
CA GLY A 44 15.32 51.32 -1.63
C GLY A 44 16.23 50.44 -0.76
N GLU A 45 15.67 49.40 -0.15
CA GLU A 45 16.40 48.41 0.67
C GLU A 45 17.18 47.38 -0.16
N ASP A 46 16.93 47.31 -1.48
CA ASP A 46 17.64 46.41 -2.39
C ASP A 46 18.83 47.08 -3.08
N LYS A 47 19.10 48.35 -2.78
CA LYS A 47 20.24 49.11 -3.32
C LYS A 47 21.60 48.53 -2.91
N ASP A 48 21.71 48.03 -1.69
CA ASP A 48 22.95 47.39 -1.23
C ASP A 48 23.26 46.11 -2.03
N LYS A 49 22.21 45.33 -2.36
CA LYS A 49 22.31 44.14 -3.23
C LYS A 49 22.59 44.51 -4.68
N LEU A 50 22.14 45.68 -5.12
CA LEU A 50 22.43 46.26 -6.43
C LEU A 50 23.92 46.61 -6.56
N GLU A 51 24.54 47.03 -5.46
CA GLU A 51 25.96 47.38 -5.39
C GLU A 51 26.87 46.16 -5.27
N GLU A 52 26.47 45.14 -4.49
CA GLU A 52 27.19 43.88 -4.30
C GLU A 52 27.10 42.92 -5.51
N GLY A 53 25.98 42.93 -6.23
CA GLY A 53 25.76 42.04 -7.38
C GLY A 53 25.68 40.55 -7.02
N GLY A 54 25.87 39.68 -8.01
CA GLY A 54 25.97 38.24 -7.81
C GLY A 54 24.65 37.52 -7.44
N LYS A 55 24.77 36.40 -6.71
CA LYS A 55 23.63 35.49 -6.41
C LYS A 55 22.45 36.16 -5.69
N PRO A 56 22.62 37.05 -4.70
CA PRO A 56 21.50 37.70 -4.01
C PRO A 56 20.67 38.58 -4.94
N LEU A 57 21.33 39.38 -5.78
CA LEU A 57 20.66 40.23 -6.77
C LEU A 57 19.93 39.38 -7.81
N LEU A 58 20.59 38.35 -8.34
CA LEU A 58 19.99 37.44 -9.31
C LEU A 58 18.71 36.79 -8.78
N LYS A 59 18.71 36.34 -7.52
CA LYS A 59 17.53 35.73 -6.89
C LYS A 59 16.36 36.72 -6.81
N LEU A 60 16.62 37.98 -6.49
CA LEU A 60 15.61 39.03 -6.40
C LEU A 60 15.02 39.36 -7.78
N VAL A 61 15.89 39.57 -8.76
CA VAL A 61 15.52 39.88 -10.15
C VAL A 61 14.69 38.76 -10.76
N MET A 62 15.12 37.50 -10.60
CA MET A 62 14.37 36.35 -11.11
C MET A 62 13.03 36.16 -10.40
N LYS A 63 12.93 36.45 -9.10
CA LYS A 63 11.67 36.35 -8.34
C LYS A 63 10.62 37.34 -8.85
N GLN A 64 11.03 38.54 -9.24
CA GLN A 64 10.13 39.57 -9.77
C GLN A 64 9.82 39.38 -11.25
N TRP A 65 10.82 38.93 -12.03
CA TRP A 65 10.65 38.72 -13.46
C TRP A 65 9.82 37.48 -13.79
N LEU A 66 10.09 36.37 -13.10
CA LEU A 66 9.44 35.07 -13.31
C LEU A 66 9.00 34.47 -11.96
N PRO A 67 7.88 34.93 -11.39
CA PRO A 67 7.33 34.36 -10.16
C PRO A 67 6.96 32.89 -10.36
N ALA A 68 7.71 31.99 -9.71
CA ALA A 68 7.48 30.54 -9.84
C ALA A 68 6.08 30.11 -9.37
N GLY A 69 5.52 30.80 -8.36
CA GLY A 69 4.21 30.51 -7.81
C GLY A 69 3.09 30.61 -8.85
N ASP A 70 3.04 31.71 -9.59
CA ASP A 70 1.98 31.96 -10.57
C ASP A 70 2.03 30.96 -11.72
N VAL A 71 3.24 30.62 -12.18
CA VAL A 71 3.44 29.63 -13.25
C VAL A 71 2.99 28.24 -12.80
N LEU A 72 3.39 27.81 -11.60
CA LEU A 72 3.00 26.52 -11.05
C LEU A 72 1.49 26.44 -10.80
N LEU A 73 0.89 27.48 -10.22
CA LEU A 73 -0.54 27.54 -9.97
C LEU A 73 -1.35 27.54 -11.27
N THR A 74 -0.89 28.26 -12.29
CA THR A 74 -1.52 28.27 -13.61
C THR A 74 -1.45 26.90 -14.27
N MET A 75 -0.28 26.26 -14.24
CA MET A 75 -0.10 24.90 -14.76
C MET A 75 -1.02 23.91 -14.03
N ILE A 76 -1.09 23.99 -12.70
CA ILE A 76 -1.98 23.15 -11.87
C ILE A 76 -3.45 23.40 -12.25
N ALA A 77 -3.89 24.65 -12.34
CA ALA A 77 -5.28 24.99 -12.64
C ALA A 77 -5.71 24.57 -14.05
N ILE A 78 -4.80 24.63 -15.04
CA ILE A 78 -5.09 24.26 -16.43
C ILE A 78 -5.06 22.74 -16.62
N HIS A 79 -4.07 22.05 -16.04
CA HIS A 79 -3.81 20.65 -16.37
C HIS A 79 -4.29 19.64 -15.32
N LEU A 80 -4.38 20.02 -14.04
CA LEU A 80 -4.90 19.11 -13.02
C LEU A 80 -6.43 19.20 -12.96
N PRO A 81 -7.15 18.10 -13.23
CA PRO A 81 -8.61 18.11 -13.21
C PRO A 81 -9.14 18.34 -11.80
N SER A 82 -10.25 19.08 -11.70
CA SER A 82 -10.96 19.25 -10.44
C SER A 82 -11.53 17.91 -9.94
N PRO A 83 -11.82 17.78 -8.63
CA PRO A 83 -12.52 16.63 -8.06
C PRO A 83 -13.72 16.13 -8.87
N VAL A 84 -14.55 17.06 -9.35
CA VAL A 84 -15.78 16.77 -10.10
C VAL A 84 -15.49 16.10 -11.44
N VAL A 85 -14.37 16.44 -12.08
CA VAL A 85 -13.94 15.81 -13.34
C VAL A 85 -13.19 14.52 -13.05
N ALA A 86 -12.28 14.54 -12.07
CA ALA A 86 -11.41 13.43 -11.72
C ALA A 86 -12.17 12.21 -11.18
N GLN A 87 -13.18 12.43 -10.35
CA GLN A 87 -13.92 11.33 -9.72
C GLN A 87 -14.77 10.54 -10.73
N LYS A 88 -15.23 11.16 -11.82
CA LYS A 88 -16.05 10.48 -12.85
C LYS A 88 -15.39 9.25 -13.45
N TYR A 89 -14.09 9.33 -13.74
CA TYR A 89 -13.32 8.21 -14.31
C TYR A 89 -12.54 7.42 -13.26
N ARG A 90 -12.41 7.92 -12.02
CA ARG A 90 -11.71 7.23 -10.93
C ARG A 90 -12.63 6.42 -10.03
N ALA A 91 -13.94 6.72 -9.98
CA ALA A 91 -14.89 6.06 -9.09
C ALA A 91 -14.84 4.54 -9.20
N GLU A 92 -14.76 4.01 -10.43
CA GLU A 92 -14.65 2.57 -10.72
C GLU A 92 -13.38 1.92 -10.14
N LEU A 93 -12.28 2.65 -10.08
CA LEU A 93 -11.03 2.15 -9.51
C LEU A 93 -10.98 2.28 -7.98
N LEU A 94 -11.73 3.25 -7.43
CA LEU A 94 -11.70 3.63 -6.02
C LEU A 94 -12.68 2.83 -5.18
N TYR A 95 -13.86 2.46 -5.70
CA TYR A 95 -14.89 1.76 -4.95
C TYR A 95 -14.86 0.26 -5.22
N GLU A 96 -14.86 -0.58 -4.18
CA GLU A 96 -14.88 -2.04 -4.36
C GLU A 96 -16.28 -2.60 -4.58
N GLY A 97 -17.32 -1.80 -4.36
CA GLY A 97 -18.71 -2.24 -4.49
C GLY A 97 -19.28 -2.16 -5.89
N PRO A 98 -20.59 -2.45 -6.03
CA PRO A 98 -21.31 -2.38 -7.29
C PRO A 98 -21.32 -0.96 -7.87
N GLN A 99 -21.28 -0.85 -9.20
CA GLN A 99 -21.27 0.45 -9.91
C GLN A 99 -22.67 1.09 -10.01
N ASP A 100 -23.71 0.40 -9.56
CA ASP A 100 -25.09 0.86 -9.49
C ASP A 100 -25.49 1.35 -8.08
N ASP A 101 -24.58 1.23 -7.10
CA ASP A 101 -24.83 1.62 -5.72
C ASP A 101 -24.94 3.15 -5.55
N GLU A 102 -25.75 3.60 -4.59
CA GLU A 102 -25.94 5.01 -4.28
C GLU A 102 -24.62 5.66 -3.84
N ALA A 103 -23.80 4.92 -3.09
CA ALA A 103 -22.46 5.34 -2.70
C ALA A 103 -21.53 5.51 -3.91
N PHE A 104 -21.61 4.62 -4.91
CA PHE A 104 -20.82 4.74 -6.14
C PHE A 104 -21.23 5.96 -6.96
N MET A 105 -22.54 6.15 -7.12
CA MET A 105 -23.07 7.30 -7.86
C MET A 105 -22.69 8.61 -7.19
N GLY A 106 -22.79 8.70 -5.85
CA GLY A 106 -22.34 9.86 -5.08
C GLY A 106 -20.85 10.16 -5.25
N ILE A 107 -19.99 9.13 -5.26
CA ILE A 107 -18.56 9.28 -5.56
C ILE A 107 -18.35 9.76 -7.00
N LYS A 108 -19.08 9.20 -7.97
CA LYS A 108 -18.90 9.54 -9.40
C LYS A 108 -19.32 10.97 -9.72
N THR A 109 -20.40 11.46 -9.10
CA THR A 109 -20.92 12.81 -9.33
C THR A 109 -20.28 13.86 -8.42
N CYS A 110 -19.54 13.46 -7.38
CA CYS A 110 -19.04 14.35 -6.35
C CYS A 110 -20.19 15.15 -5.70
N ASP A 111 -21.24 14.44 -5.29
CA ASP A 111 -22.44 15.06 -4.73
C ASP A 111 -22.34 15.20 -3.20
N ALA A 112 -22.61 16.42 -2.71
CA ALA A 112 -22.58 16.73 -1.28
C ALA A 112 -23.82 16.23 -0.53
N THR A 113 -24.92 15.95 -1.24
CA THR A 113 -26.18 15.47 -0.65
C THR A 113 -26.27 13.94 -0.58
N ALA A 114 -25.43 13.25 -1.35
CA ALA A 114 -25.32 11.80 -1.36
C ALA A 114 -24.73 11.26 -0.04
N PRO A 115 -24.79 9.93 0.19
CA PRO A 115 -24.23 9.36 1.41
C PRO A 115 -22.74 9.68 1.58
N LEU A 116 -22.31 9.86 2.83
CA LEU A 116 -20.93 10.17 3.15
C LEU A 116 -20.05 9.00 2.71
N MET A 117 -19.00 9.29 1.95
CA MET A 117 -17.91 8.38 1.66
C MET A 117 -16.61 9.15 1.80
N MET A 118 -15.83 8.86 2.83
CA MET A 118 -14.53 9.46 3.06
C MET A 118 -13.46 8.37 3.17
N TYR A 119 -12.32 8.57 2.52
CA TYR A 119 -11.16 7.70 2.65
C TYR A 119 -10.15 8.33 3.57
N ILE A 120 -9.70 7.59 4.58
CA ILE A 120 -8.57 7.97 5.42
C ILE A 120 -7.30 7.38 4.83
N SER A 121 -6.36 8.25 4.48
CA SER A 121 -5.09 7.87 3.85
C SER A 121 -3.96 7.69 4.85
N LYS A 122 -3.93 8.50 5.91
CA LYS A 122 -2.83 8.53 6.88
C LYS A 122 -3.32 9.05 8.23
N MET A 123 -2.72 8.57 9.31
CA MET A 123 -2.88 9.15 10.64
C MET A 123 -1.75 10.14 10.89
N VAL A 124 -2.09 11.40 11.11
CA VAL A 124 -1.12 12.46 11.37
C VAL A 124 -0.96 12.62 12.88
N PRO A 125 0.26 12.51 13.44
CA PRO A 125 0.48 12.71 14.86
C PRO A 125 0.17 14.16 15.23
N THR A 126 -0.41 14.34 16.41
CA THR A 126 -0.69 15.66 16.97
C THR A 126 0.40 16.05 17.97
N SER A 127 0.50 17.35 18.29
CA SER A 127 1.34 17.81 19.40
C SER A 127 0.92 17.22 20.76
N ASP A 128 -0.35 16.83 20.87
CA ASP A 128 -0.90 16.19 22.05
C ASP A 128 -0.51 14.71 22.05
N LYS A 129 0.50 14.39 22.86
CA LYS A 129 1.08 13.04 22.97
C LYS A 129 -0.01 11.98 23.11
N GLY A 130 -0.16 11.14 22.09
CA GLY A 130 -1.05 9.97 22.09
C GLY A 130 -2.34 10.11 21.29
N ARG A 131 -2.61 11.25 20.64
CA ARG A 131 -3.74 11.39 19.71
C ARG A 131 -3.27 11.58 18.28
N PHE A 132 -4.03 11.03 17.34
CA PHE A 132 -3.80 11.17 15.91
C PHE A 132 -5.00 11.80 15.21
N TYR A 133 -4.74 12.61 14.20
CA TYR A 133 -5.74 13.07 13.26
C TYR A 133 -5.84 12.10 12.10
N ALA A 134 -7.04 11.60 11.85
CA ALA A 134 -7.29 10.81 10.65
C ALA A 134 -7.39 11.76 9.45
N PHE A 135 -6.35 11.78 8.62
CA PHE A 135 -6.28 12.63 7.44
C PHE A 135 -6.81 11.89 6.23
N GLY A 136 -7.76 12.52 5.54
CA GLY A 136 -8.45 11.87 4.45
C GLY A 136 -9.18 12.84 3.53
N ARG A 137 -9.81 12.27 2.52
CA ARG A 137 -10.59 13.00 1.52
C ARG A 137 -12.03 12.54 1.51
N VAL A 138 -12.96 13.49 1.50
CA VAL A 138 -14.39 13.23 1.30
C VAL A 138 -14.63 13.06 -0.19
N PHE A 139 -15.10 11.89 -0.61
CA PHE A 139 -15.45 11.58 -2.00
C PHE A 139 -16.92 11.84 -2.30
N SER A 140 -17.81 11.57 -1.36
CA SER A 140 -19.26 11.78 -1.46
C SER A 140 -19.80 12.28 -0.13
N GLY A 141 -20.88 13.06 -0.18
CA GLY A 141 -21.56 13.60 1.00
C GLY A 141 -20.81 14.71 1.72
N ILE A 142 -21.26 14.99 2.95
CA ILE A 142 -20.66 15.98 3.86
C ILE A 142 -20.34 15.28 5.18
N VAL A 143 -19.14 15.53 5.70
CA VAL A 143 -18.75 15.09 7.05
C VAL A 143 -18.97 16.23 8.03
N GLN A 144 -19.68 15.97 9.12
CA GLN A 144 -20.02 16.97 10.13
C GLN A 144 -19.50 16.58 11.52
N THR A 145 -19.15 17.59 12.32
CA THR A 145 -18.80 17.41 13.73
C THR A 145 -20.00 16.88 14.52
N GLY A 146 -19.80 15.80 15.27
CA GLY A 146 -20.84 15.10 16.04
C GLY A 146 -21.65 14.07 15.25
N GLN A 147 -21.43 13.96 13.93
CA GLN A 147 -22.16 13.03 13.07
C GLN A 147 -21.82 11.57 13.42
N LYS A 148 -22.86 10.74 13.48
CA LYS A 148 -22.72 9.29 13.64
C LYS A 148 -22.29 8.68 12.31
N ALA A 149 -21.11 8.09 12.27
CA ALA A 149 -20.55 7.48 11.08
C ALA A 149 -20.09 6.04 11.35
N ARG A 150 -20.06 5.23 10.28
CA ARG A 150 -19.51 3.89 10.24
C ARG A 150 -18.06 4.00 9.82
N ILE A 151 -17.15 3.56 10.68
CA ILE A 151 -15.71 3.47 10.43
C ILE A 151 -15.45 2.03 10.04
N MET A 152 -15.06 1.83 8.78
CA MET A 152 -14.77 0.53 8.19
C MET A 152 -13.25 0.41 8.02
N GLY A 153 -12.67 -0.59 8.68
CA GLY A 153 -11.25 -0.90 8.51
C GLY A 153 -10.95 -1.55 7.16
N PRO A 154 -9.68 -1.78 6.82
CA PRO A 154 -9.25 -2.23 5.50
C PRO A 154 -9.78 -3.62 5.12
N ASN A 155 -10.09 -4.46 6.10
CA ASN A 155 -10.53 -5.85 5.89
C ASN A 155 -12.06 -6.02 6.00
N TYR A 156 -12.80 -4.93 6.16
CA TYR A 156 -14.26 -4.97 6.26
C TYR A 156 -14.90 -5.59 5.00
N VAL A 157 -15.82 -6.53 5.23
CA VAL A 157 -16.66 -7.14 4.19
C VAL A 157 -18.13 -6.83 4.51
N PRO A 158 -18.90 -6.28 3.57
CA PRO A 158 -20.32 -6.00 3.79
C PRO A 158 -21.09 -7.22 4.32
N GLY A 159 -21.93 -6.99 5.31
CA GLY A 159 -22.70 -8.03 6.01
C GLY A 159 -22.01 -8.67 7.21
N LYS A 160 -20.68 -8.57 7.34
CA LYS A 160 -19.96 -8.95 8.56
C LYS A 160 -19.89 -7.78 9.55
N LYS A 161 -19.74 -8.09 10.84
CA LYS A 161 -19.49 -7.10 11.91
C LYS A 161 -18.01 -6.94 12.25
N GLU A 162 -17.16 -7.76 11.66
CA GLU A 162 -15.70 -7.69 11.82
C GLU A 162 -15.19 -6.40 11.17
N ASP A 163 -14.30 -5.69 11.86
CA ASP A 163 -13.66 -4.45 11.37
C ASP A 163 -14.64 -3.28 11.08
N LEU A 164 -15.81 -3.27 11.74
CA LEU A 164 -16.83 -2.23 11.65
C LEU A 164 -17.08 -1.56 13.00
N TYR A 165 -16.93 -0.24 13.05
CA TYR A 165 -17.15 0.55 14.26
C TYR A 165 -18.12 1.70 13.99
N VAL A 166 -19.25 1.75 14.70
CA VAL A 166 -20.22 2.84 14.57
C VAL A 166 -20.06 3.81 15.72
N LYS A 167 -19.52 5.00 15.43
CA LYS A 167 -19.17 6.01 16.43
C LYS A 167 -19.41 7.42 15.90
N ASN A 168 -19.44 8.38 16.81
CA ASN A 168 -19.60 9.79 16.46
C ASN A 168 -18.23 10.40 16.17
N ILE A 169 -18.15 11.17 15.10
CA ILE A 169 -16.97 11.98 14.76
C ILE A 169 -16.91 13.13 15.77
N GLN A 170 -15.81 13.25 16.52
CA GLN A 170 -15.75 14.24 17.60
C GLN A 170 -15.62 15.66 17.06
N ARG A 171 -14.68 15.87 16.12
CA ARG A 171 -14.41 17.16 15.49
C ARG A 171 -13.84 16.96 14.08
N THR A 172 -14.24 17.83 13.18
CA THR A 172 -13.63 17.97 11.85
C THR A 172 -12.66 19.17 11.88
N ILE A 173 -11.49 19.01 11.28
CA ILE A 173 -10.45 20.05 11.25
C ILE A 173 -9.91 20.25 9.83
N LEU A 174 -9.59 21.50 9.51
CA LEU A 174 -8.83 21.88 8.32
C LEU A 174 -7.34 21.88 8.67
N MET A 175 -6.55 21.10 7.93
CA MET A 175 -5.11 20.97 8.14
C MET A 175 -4.36 21.95 7.24
N MET A 176 -3.79 23.02 7.81
CA MET A 176 -2.97 24.02 7.11
C MET A 176 -1.48 23.88 7.47
N GLY A 177 -0.92 22.70 7.21
CA GLY A 177 0.47 22.38 7.54
C GLY A 177 0.68 22.26 9.06
N ARG A 178 1.20 23.31 9.69
CA ARG A 178 1.46 23.36 11.14
C ARG A 178 0.23 23.76 11.96
N TYR A 179 -0.72 24.45 11.34
CA TYR A 179 -1.92 24.95 12.02
C TYR A 179 -3.13 24.10 11.67
N THR A 180 -4.03 23.93 12.63
CA THR A 180 -5.29 23.23 12.45
C THR A 180 -6.43 24.11 12.89
N GLU A 181 -7.45 24.24 12.05
CA GLU A 181 -8.62 25.04 12.33
C GLU A 181 -9.86 24.13 12.45
N PRO A 182 -10.61 24.16 13.56
CA PRO A 182 -11.82 23.37 13.69
C PRO A 182 -12.91 23.94 12.80
N ILE A 183 -13.60 23.06 12.08
CA ILE A 183 -14.69 23.40 11.16
C ILE A 183 -15.90 22.51 11.43
N GLU A 184 -17.10 23.05 11.21
CA GLU A 184 -18.34 22.34 11.50
C GLU A 184 -18.58 21.20 10.51
N ASP A 185 -18.40 21.49 9.23
CA ASP A 185 -18.67 20.56 8.14
C ASP A 185 -17.66 20.67 6.97
N VAL A 186 -17.49 19.58 6.23
CA VAL A 186 -16.65 19.52 5.01
C VAL A 186 -17.38 18.79 3.90
N PRO A 187 -17.62 19.44 2.74
CA PRO A 187 -18.26 18.80 1.59
C PRO A 187 -17.28 17.95 0.78
N CYS A 188 -17.85 17.06 -0.02
CA CYS A 188 -17.15 16.21 -0.98
C CYS A 188 -16.16 16.98 -1.88
N GLY A 189 -15.09 16.30 -2.25
CA GLY A 189 -13.99 16.85 -3.04
C GLY A 189 -12.84 17.39 -2.18
N ASN A 190 -13.10 17.78 -0.93
CA ASN A 190 -12.12 18.37 -0.04
C ASN A 190 -11.40 17.34 0.85
N ILE A 191 -10.25 17.79 1.37
CA ILE A 191 -9.40 17.04 2.29
C ILE A 191 -9.60 17.61 3.68
N CYS A 192 -9.76 16.75 4.68
CA CYS A 192 -9.92 17.16 6.07
C CYS A 192 -9.28 16.16 7.03
N GLY A 193 -9.05 16.63 8.25
CA GLY A 193 -8.68 15.80 9.39
C GLY A 193 -9.89 15.50 10.26
N LEU A 194 -9.97 14.29 10.80
CA LEU A 194 -10.98 13.91 11.78
C LEU A 194 -10.33 13.56 13.12
N VAL A 195 -10.98 13.99 14.20
CA VAL A 195 -10.59 13.69 15.57
C VAL A 195 -11.50 12.60 16.15
N GLY A 196 -10.91 11.61 16.84
CA GLY A 196 -11.62 10.54 17.54
C GLY A 196 -11.83 9.25 16.75
N VAL A 197 -11.20 9.12 15.58
CA VAL A 197 -11.21 7.92 14.73
C VAL A 197 -10.01 6.99 15.02
N ASP A 198 -8.97 7.53 15.66
CA ASP A 198 -7.65 6.92 15.90
C ASP A 198 -7.64 5.66 16.76
N GLN A 199 -8.68 5.45 17.57
CA GLN A 199 -8.83 4.24 18.37
C GLN A 199 -9.32 3.04 17.55
N TYR A 200 -10.03 3.30 16.45
CA TYR A 200 -10.72 2.27 15.66
C TYR A 200 -9.98 1.96 14.36
N LEU A 201 -9.16 2.89 13.89
CA LEU A 201 -8.42 2.78 12.64
C LEU A 201 -6.91 2.87 12.89
N ILE A 202 -6.15 1.99 12.24
CA ILE A 202 -4.68 1.97 12.38
C ILE A 202 -4.03 2.82 11.28
N LYS A 203 -4.25 2.48 10.00
CA LYS A 203 -3.57 3.12 8.86
C LYS A 203 -4.53 3.78 7.89
N THR A 204 -5.37 2.95 7.29
CA THR A 204 -6.29 3.31 6.21
C THR A 204 -7.66 2.74 6.52
N GLY A 205 -8.68 3.36 5.94
CA GLY A 205 -10.05 2.97 6.19
C GLY A 205 -11.04 3.85 5.46
N THR A 206 -12.28 3.39 5.44
CA THR A 206 -13.39 4.08 4.80
C THR A 206 -14.40 4.50 5.86
N ILE A 207 -14.82 5.77 5.83
CA ILE A 207 -15.88 6.29 6.68
C ILE A 207 -17.11 6.51 5.83
N THR A 208 -18.26 6.04 6.32
CA THR A 208 -19.52 6.17 5.60
C THR A 208 -20.73 6.35 6.51
N THR A 209 -21.80 6.94 5.99
CA THR A 209 -23.13 6.93 6.61
C THR A 209 -24.04 5.84 6.05
N PHE A 210 -23.68 5.23 4.92
CA PHE A 210 -24.49 4.24 4.23
C PHE A 210 -24.26 2.83 4.79
N GLU A 211 -25.35 2.09 4.99
CA GLU A 211 -25.29 0.77 5.63
C GLU A 211 -24.73 -0.32 4.72
N ASN A 212 -25.10 -0.29 3.44
CA ASN A 212 -24.68 -1.28 2.44
C ASN A 212 -23.39 -0.86 1.70
N ALA A 213 -22.68 0.14 2.22
CA ALA A 213 -21.46 0.63 1.61
C ALA A 213 -20.37 -0.43 1.61
N HIS A 214 -19.63 -0.45 0.52
CA HIS A 214 -18.40 -1.22 0.39
C HIS A 214 -17.19 -0.35 0.74
N ASN A 215 -16.05 -0.98 1.00
CA ASN A 215 -14.82 -0.26 1.23
C ASN A 215 -14.32 0.44 -0.04
N LEU A 216 -13.65 1.57 0.17
CA LEU A 216 -12.77 2.13 -0.85
C LEU A 216 -11.49 1.31 -0.92
N ARG A 217 -10.98 1.12 -2.13
CA ARG A 217 -9.82 0.29 -2.41
C ARG A 217 -8.60 0.82 -1.68
N VAL A 218 -8.00 -0.05 -0.86
CA VAL A 218 -6.81 0.29 -0.07
C VAL A 218 -5.63 0.56 -0.98
N MET A 219 -4.80 1.55 -0.63
CA MET A 219 -3.56 1.83 -1.36
C MET A 219 -2.63 0.62 -1.32
N LYS A 220 -2.30 0.10 -2.51
CA LYS A 220 -1.16 -0.81 -2.69
C LYS A 220 0.09 0.02 -2.83
N PHE A 221 1.04 -0.17 -1.93
CA PHE A 221 2.36 0.43 -2.08
C PHE A 221 3.17 -0.37 -3.09
N SER A 222 3.87 0.33 -4.00
CA SER A 222 4.70 -0.31 -5.01
C SER A 222 5.91 -1.03 -4.41
N VAL A 223 6.28 -0.68 -3.17
CA VAL A 223 7.44 -1.23 -2.46
C VAL A 223 6.95 -1.95 -1.22
N SER A 224 7.52 -3.14 -0.97
CA SER A 224 7.29 -3.86 0.28
C SER A 224 8.36 -3.50 1.31
N PRO A 225 8.03 -3.41 2.61
CA PRO A 225 9.05 -3.23 3.64
C PRO A 225 9.86 -4.52 3.79
N VAL A 226 11.09 -4.53 3.28
CA VAL A 226 11.97 -5.72 3.28
C VAL A 226 13.09 -5.66 4.32
N VAL A 227 13.49 -4.45 4.74
CA VAL A 227 14.57 -4.28 5.72
C VAL A 227 13.94 -4.38 7.10
N ARG A 228 14.35 -5.38 7.88
CA ARG A 228 13.84 -5.68 9.21
C ARG A 228 14.94 -5.49 10.25
N VAL A 229 14.59 -4.95 11.41
CA VAL A 229 15.44 -4.92 12.60
C VAL A 229 14.65 -5.37 13.81
N ALA A 230 15.30 -6.11 14.70
CA ALA A 230 14.79 -6.36 16.03
C ALA A 230 15.05 -5.14 16.92
N VAL A 231 14.04 -4.74 17.69
CA VAL A 231 14.07 -3.59 18.59
C VAL A 231 13.74 -4.05 20.00
N GLU A 232 14.62 -3.76 20.93
CA GLU A 232 14.44 -4.08 22.34
C GLU A 232 14.63 -2.83 23.21
N PRO A 233 13.94 -2.71 24.35
CA PRO A 233 14.21 -1.63 25.27
C PRO A 233 15.55 -1.90 25.99
N ARG A 234 16.38 -0.87 26.24
CA ARG A 234 17.61 -1.07 27.02
C ARG A 234 17.32 -1.58 28.43
N ASN A 235 16.21 -1.12 29.00
CA ASN A 235 15.72 -1.55 30.29
C ASN A 235 14.45 -2.41 30.09
N PRO A 236 14.44 -3.69 30.51
CA PRO A 236 13.27 -4.56 30.38
C PRO A 236 12.00 -4.00 31.06
N ALA A 237 12.13 -3.15 32.07
CA ALA A 237 10.97 -2.53 32.74
C ALA A 237 10.18 -1.57 31.83
N ASP A 238 10.81 -1.03 30.78
CA ASP A 238 10.20 -0.09 29.84
C ASP A 238 9.50 -0.78 28.64
N LEU A 239 9.46 -2.11 28.62
CA LEU A 239 8.78 -2.89 27.57
C LEU A 239 7.33 -2.42 27.29
N PRO A 240 6.48 -2.09 28.29
CA PRO A 240 5.13 -1.58 28.00
C PRO A 240 5.13 -0.27 27.21
N LYS A 241 6.12 0.60 27.42
CA LYS A 241 6.27 1.85 26.65
C LYS A 241 6.74 1.58 25.24
N LEU A 242 7.62 0.60 25.04
CA LEU A 242 8.03 0.18 23.69
C LEU A 242 6.85 -0.34 22.88
N VAL A 243 6.03 -1.24 23.46
CA VAL A 243 4.86 -1.80 22.78
C VAL A 243 3.85 -0.71 22.42
N GLU A 244 3.62 0.27 23.30
CA GLU A 244 2.77 1.42 23.00
C GLU A 244 3.38 2.34 21.94
N GLY A 245 4.70 2.57 21.98
CA GLY A 245 5.43 3.33 20.97
C GLY A 245 5.38 2.68 19.58
N LEU A 246 5.55 1.36 19.50
CA LEU A 246 5.46 0.58 18.26
C LEU A 246 4.06 0.66 17.65
N LYS A 247 3.00 0.62 18.47
CA LYS A 247 1.62 0.83 18.01
C LYS A 247 1.41 2.23 17.44
N ARG A 248 2.06 3.25 18.02
CA ARG A 248 1.99 4.64 17.52
C ARG A 248 2.77 4.81 16.23
N LEU A 249 3.96 4.22 16.13
CA LEU A 249 4.77 4.20 14.92
C LEU A 249 4.01 3.56 13.76
N ALA A 250 3.38 2.40 13.99
CA ALA A 250 2.59 1.70 12.98
C ALA A 250 1.34 2.47 12.50
N LYS A 251 0.84 3.43 13.30
CA LYS A 251 -0.23 4.36 12.90
C LYS A 251 0.31 5.55 12.11
N SER A 252 1.44 6.11 12.56
CA SER A 252 2.06 7.30 11.98
C SER A 252 2.57 7.03 10.57
N ASP A 253 3.25 5.90 10.35
CA ASP A 253 3.81 5.55 9.06
C ASP A 253 2.99 4.45 8.35
N PRO A 254 2.48 4.68 7.13
CA PRO A 254 1.68 3.69 6.42
C PRO A 254 2.49 2.48 5.93
N MET A 255 3.79 2.63 5.69
CA MET A 255 4.69 1.61 5.16
C MET A 255 5.31 0.73 6.24
N VAL A 256 5.55 1.27 7.43
CA VAL A 256 6.19 0.51 8.52
C VAL A 256 5.32 -0.67 8.96
N GLN A 257 5.93 -1.83 9.13
CA GLN A 257 5.28 -2.98 9.77
C GLN A 257 5.98 -3.27 11.09
N CYS A 258 5.21 -3.25 12.18
CA CYS A 258 5.67 -3.67 13.50
C CYS A 258 5.07 -5.05 13.77
N ILE A 259 5.92 -6.07 13.87
CA ILE A 259 5.52 -7.47 14.05
C ILE A 259 6.12 -7.95 15.37
N ILE A 260 5.38 -8.81 16.08
CA ILE A 260 5.89 -9.53 17.24
C ILE A 260 6.06 -10.97 16.80
N GLU A 261 7.30 -11.46 16.79
CA GLU A 261 7.60 -12.85 16.45
C GLU A 261 7.29 -13.79 17.62
N GLU A 262 7.16 -15.09 17.33
CA GLU A 262 6.90 -16.11 18.37
C GLU A 262 8.05 -16.23 19.38
N SER A 263 9.27 -15.84 18.97
CA SER A 263 10.44 -15.68 19.84
C SER A 263 10.25 -14.62 20.95
N GLY A 264 9.25 -13.74 20.78
CA GLY A 264 9.04 -12.56 21.62
C GLY A 264 9.80 -11.32 21.15
N GLU A 265 10.53 -11.39 20.05
CA GLU A 265 11.23 -10.26 19.46
C GLU A 265 10.27 -9.29 18.79
N HIS A 266 10.53 -7.99 18.93
CA HIS A 266 9.77 -6.94 18.27
C HIS A 266 10.50 -6.50 17.01
N ILE A 267 9.94 -6.84 15.85
CA ILE A 267 10.52 -6.54 14.55
C ILE A 267 9.89 -5.28 13.97
N VAL A 268 10.72 -4.35 13.52
CA VAL A 268 10.31 -3.17 12.75
C VAL A 268 10.81 -3.35 11.32
N ALA A 269 9.89 -3.40 10.37
CA ALA A 269 10.20 -3.51 8.95
C ALA A 269 9.95 -2.18 8.22
N GLY A 270 10.95 -1.73 7.47
CA GLY A 270 10.94 -0.51 6.68
C GLY A 270 11.21 -0.78 5.19
N ALA A 271 10.90 0.21 4.37
CA ALA A 271 11.13 0.19 2.92
C ALA A 271 12.61 0.31 2.52
N GLY A 272 13.49 0.68 3.45
CA GLY A 272 14.92 0.90 3.19
C GLY A 272 15.62 1.39 4.45
N GLU A 273 16.94 1.47 4.41
CA GLU A 273 17.78 1.82 5.57
C GLU A 273 17.45 3.21 6.13
N LEU A 274 17.44 4.24 5.27
CA LEU A 274 17.13 5.62 5.69
C LEU A 274 15.72 5.75 6.28
N HIS A 275 14.74 5.05 5.69
CA HIS A 275 13.38 5.06 6.21
C HIS A 275 13.35 4.44 7.61
N LEU A 276 14.02 3.31 7.80
CA LEU A 276 14.09 2.64 9.07
C LEU A 276 14.85 3.46 10.12
N GLU A 277 15.93 4.13 9.77
CA GLU A 277 16.69 5.03 10.66
C GLU A 277 15.79 6.15 11.21
N ILE A 278 15.01 6.80 10.34
CA ILE A 278 14.03 7.83 10.76
C ILE A 278 12.97 7.21 11.67
N CYS A 279 12.41 6.04 11.32
CA CYS A 279 11.40 5.39 12.14
C CYS A 279 11.91 4.98 13.53
N LEU A 280 13.15 4.51 13.63
CA LEU A 280 13.79 4.16 14.89
C LEU A 280 14.04 5.41 15.74
N LYS A 281 14.47 6.50 15.11
CA LYS A 281 14.63 7.79 15.77
C LYS A 281 13.30 8.33 16.29
N ASP A 282 12.24 8.31 15.47
CA ASP A 282 10.89 8.71 15.87
C ASP A 282 10.37 7.82 17.02
N LEU A 283 10.71 6.51 17.01
CA LEU A 283 10.37 5.59 18.08
C LEU A 283 11.07 5.95 19.40
N GLU A 284 12.38 6.21 19.36
CA GLU A 284 13.20 6.54 20.52
C GLU A 284 12.90 7.94 21.09
N GLU A 285 12.75 8.95 20.23
CA GLU A 285 12.61 10.36 20.64
C GLU A 285 11.14 10.75 20.91
N ASP A 286 10.20 10.39 20.02
CA ASP A 286 8.85 10.95 20.01
C ASP A 286 7.75 9.99 20.48
N HIS A 287 7.82 8.71 20.12
CA HIS A 287 6.73 7.76 20.38
C HIS A 287 6.87 7.01 21.71
N ALA A 288 7.99 6.32 21.91
CA ALA A 288 8.26 5.56 23.12
C ALA A 288 9.01 6.40 24.17
N CYS A 289 9.82 7.37 23.74
CA CYS A 289 10.64 8.23 24.60
C CYS A 289 11.55 7.42 25.56
N ILE A 290 12.12 6.32 25.06
CA ILE A 290 12.99 5.42 25.84
C ILE A 290 14.20 5.02 24.99
N PRO A 291 15.36 4.77 25.62
CA PRO A 291 16.51 4.30 24.89
C PRO A 291 16.32 2.86 24.43
N ILE A 292 16.49 2.63 23.13
CA ILE A 292 16.31 1.32 22.50
C ILE A 292 17.67 0.68 22.14
N LYS A 293 17.66 -0.63 21.93
CA LYS A 293 18.72 -1.42 21.29
C LYS A 293 18.16 -1.93 19.97
N VAL A 294 18.96 -1.82 18.92
CA VAL A 294 18.58 -2.21 17.57
C VAL A 294 19.57 -3.28 17.11
N SER A 295 19.08 -4.37 16.54
CA SER A 295 19.92 -5.38 15.91
C SER A 295 20.48 -4.90 14.57
N ASP A 296 21.40 -5.66 14.00
CA ASP A 296 21.79 -5.45 12.61
C ASP A 296 20.57 -5.64 11.68
N PRO A 297 20.48 -4.87 10.58
CA PRO A 297 19.39 -5.00 9.62
C PRO A 297 19.48 -6.35 8.90
N VAL A 298 18.38 -7.09 8.95
CA VAL A 298 18.20 -8.36 8.26
C VAL A 298 17.19 -8.18 7.14
N VAL A 299 17.37 -8.90 6.04
CA VAL A 299 16.42 -8.92 4.93
C VAL A 299 15.50 -10.13 5.03
N SER A 300 14.21 -9.94 4.74
CA SER A 300 13.28 -11.06 4.65
C SER A 300 13.49 -11.81 3.34
N TYR A 301 13.83 -13.09 3.44
CA TYR A 301 13.87 -13.98 2.27
C TYR A 301 12.46 -14.45 1.91
N ARG A 302 12.31 -15.02 0.71
CA ARG A 302 11.14 -15.83 0.36
C ARG A 302 11.59 -17.23 0.02
N GLU A 303 10.69 -18.19 0.11
CA GLU A 303 10.97 -19.57 -0.27
C GLU A 303 10.38 -19.88 -1.64
N THR A 304 11.13 -20.60 -2.47
CA THR A 304 10.67 -21.05 -3.78
C THR A 304 11.15 -22.47 -4.08
N VAL A 305 10.72 -23.04 -5.20
CA VAL A 305 11.14 -24.37 -5.66
C VAL A 305 11.73 -24.24 -7.05
N SER A 306 12.79 -24.98 -7.37
CA SER A 306 13.43 -24.88 -8.70
C SER A 306 12.90 -25.88 -9.72
N GLU A 307 12.40 -27.03 -9.27
CA GLU A 307 11.99 -28.15 -10.14
C GLU A 307 10.64 -28.72 -9.69
N GLU A 308 10.03 -29.58 -10.50
CA GLU A 308 8.85 -30.34 -10.06
C GLU A 308 9.24 -31.36 -8.98
N SER A 309 8.36 -31.62 -8.02
CA SER A 309 8.54 -32.70 -7.04
C SER A 309 8.86 -34.03 -7.70
N ASP A 310 10.02 -34.60 -7.34
CA ASP A 310 10.51 -35.89 -7.86
C ASP A 310 9.54 -37.03 -7.55
N ILE A 311 8.86 -36.96 -6.40
CA ILE A 311 7.93 -37.98 -5.91
C ILE A 311 6.55 -37.38 -5.65
N MET A 312 5.52 -38.22 -5.82
CA MET A 312 4.17 -37.87 -5.39
C MET A 312 4.10 -37.91 -3.87
N CYS A 313 4.02 -36.73 -3.25
CA CYS A 313 3.97 -36.63 -1.80
C CYS A 313 2.58 -36.98 -1.28
N LEU A 314 2.53 -37.69 -0.15
CA LEU A 314 1.27 -38.04 0.49
C LEU A 314 1.30 -37.63 1.97
N SER A 315 0.17 -37.16 2.47
CA SER A 315 -0.04 -36.96 3.91
C SER A 315 -1.32 -37.65 4.34
N LYS A 316 -1.29 -38.25 5.54
CA LYS A 316 -2.44 -38.94 6.15
C LYS A 316 -2.97 -38.12 7.30
N SER A 317 -4.28 -38.04 7.44
CA SER A 317 -4.91 -37.39 8.58
C SER A 317 -4.59 -38.09 9.90
N PRO A 318 -4.67 -37.38 11.04
CA PRO A 318 -4.47 -37.98 12.36
C PRO A 318 -5.34 -39.22 12.60
N ASN A 319 -6.58 -39.21 12.10
CA ASN A 319 -7.48 -40.38 12.12
C ASN A 319 -7.15 -41.48 11.10
N LYS A 320 -6.10 -41.32 10.28
CA LYS A 320 -5.64 -42.25 9.22
C LYS A 320 -6.63 -42.55 8.10
N HIS A 321 -7.81 -41.94 8.10
CA HIS A 321 -8.86 -42.20 7.11
C HIS A 321 -8.71 -41.38 5.83
N ASN A 322 -8.13 -40.19 5.91
CA ASN A 322 -7.97 -39.30 4.75
C ASN A 322 -6.52 -39.27 4.29
N ARG A 323 -6.30 -39.22 2.98
CA ARG A 323 -4.97 -39.08 2.38
C ARG A 323 -5.06 -38.08 1.25
N ILE A 324 -4.10 -37.15 1.21
CA ILE A 324 -3.99 -36.13 0.17
C ILE A 324 -2.68 -36.37 -0.56
N PHE A 325 -2.73 -36.45 -1.88
CA PHE A 325 -1.58 -36.62 -2.76
C PHE A 325 -1.33 -35.33 -3.53
N LEU A 326 -0.12 -34.79 -3.44
CA LEU A 326 0.22 -33.48 -3.94
C LEU A 326 1.62 -33.45 -4.55
N LYS A 327 1.80 -32.64 -5.59
CA LYS A 327 3.11 -32.24 -6.11
C LYS A 327 3.25 -30.71 -6.16
N ALA A 328 4.46 -30.22 -5.95
CA ALA A 328 4.81 -28.82 -6.16
C ALA A 328 5.63 -28.68 -7.44
N ARG A 329 5.49 -27.55 -8.13
CA ARG A 329 6.31 -27.18 -9.27
C ARG A 329 6.55 -25.66 -9.28
N PRO A 330 7.65 -25.19 -9.89
CA PRO A 330 7.85 -23.76 -10.12
C PRO A 330 6.75 -23.20 -11.02
N MET A 331 6.36 -21.96 -10.78
CA MET A 331 5.59 -21.19 -11.75
C MET A 331 6.46 -20.72 -12.90
N PRO A 332 5.88 -20.51 -14.10
CA PRO A 332 6.60 -19.83 -15.17
C PRO A 332 7.02 -18.41 -14.78
N ASP A 333 8.16 -17.99 -15.30
CA ASP A 333 8.71 -16.66 -15.09
C ASP A 333 7.70 -15.59 -15.54
N GLY A 334 7.55 -14.52 -14.76
CA GLY A 334 6.60 -13.44 -15.04
C GLY A 334 5.20 -13.66 -14.48
N LEU A 335 4.77 -14.90 -14.19
CA LEU A 335 3.45 -15.16 -13.61
C LEU A 335 3.33 -14.64 -12.17
N PRO A 336 4.32 -14.85 -11.27
CA PRO A 336 4.32 -14.22 -9.94
C PRO A 336 4.17 -12.69 -10.01
N GLU A 337 4.85 -12.03 -10.94
CA GLU A 337 4.82 -10.57 -11.11
C GLU A 337 3.45 -10.08 -11.61
N ASP A 338 2.82 -10.81 -12.53
CA ASP A 338 1.47 -10.51 -13.02
C ASP A 338 0.41 -10.65 -11.92
N ILE A 339 0.57 -11.62 -11.01
CA ILE A 339 -0.30 -11.79 -9.84
C ILE A 339 -0.14 -10.59 -8.90
N ASP A 340 1.11 -10.17 -8.63
CA ASP A 340 1.39 -9.02 -7.75
C ASP A 340 0.83 -7.69 -8.32
N LYS A 341 0.99 -7.48 -9.63
CA LYS A 341 0.42 -6.31 -10.36
C LYS A 341 -1.10 -6.34 -10.37
N GLY A 342 -1.71 -7.51 -10.26
CA GLY A 342 -3.14 -7.71 -10.26
C GLY A 342 -3.74 -7.95 -11.66
N ASP A 343 -2.90 -8.32 -12.63
CA ASP A 343 -3.36 -8.77 -13.95
C ASP A 343 -4.07 -10.12 -13.83
N VAL A 344 -3.62 -10.97 -12.90
CA VAL A 344 -4.26 -12.24 -12.53
C VAL A 344 -4.73 -12.13 -11.08
N THR A 345 -6.05 -12.16 -10.84
CA THR A 345 -6.61 -12.07 -9.48
C THR A 345 -7.63 -13.17 -9.17
N PRO A 346 -7.83 -13.49 -7.88
CA PRO A 346 -8.88 -14.42 -7.46
C PRO A 346 -10.30 -13.91 -7.80
N ARG A 347 -10.49 -12.58 -7.84
CA ARG A 347 -11.79 -11.93 -8.07
C ARG A 347 -12.26 -11.95 -9.53
N GLN A 348 -11.37 -12.18 -10.48
CA GLN A 348 -11.71 -12.27 -11.90
C GLN A 348 -12.55 -13.52 -12.22
N GLU A 349 -13.36 -13.43 -13.28
CA GLU A 349 -14.08 -14.60 -13.80
C GLU A 349 -13.10 -15.70 -14.21
N PHE A 350 -13.34 -16.93 -13.73
CA PHE A 350 -12.46 -18.07 -13.94
C PHE A 350 -12.21 -18.39 -15.42
N LYS A 351 -13.15 -18.10 -16.33
CA LYS A 351 -12.98 -18.30 -17.78
C LYS A 351 -12.01 -17.31 -18.39
N ALA A 352 -12.14 -16.03 -18.04
CA ALA A 352 -11.26 -14.98 -18.54
C ALA A 352 -9.83 -15.20 -18.04
N ARG A 353 -9.69 -15.51 -16.75
CA ARG A 353 -8.40 -15.86 -16.14
C ARG A 353 -7.74 -17.07 -16.81
N ALA A 354 -8.52 -18.13 -17.07
CA ALA A 354 -7.99 -19.32 -17.73
C ALA A 354 -7.52 -19.07 -19.17
N ARG A 355 -8.19 -18.17 -19.91
CA ARG A 355 -7.72 -17.75 -21.24
C ARG A 355 -6.41 -16.99 -21.18
N TYR A 356 -6.30 -16.03 -20.27
CA TYR A 356 -5.07 -15.26 -20.08
C TYR A 356 -3.87 -16.16 -19.74
N LEU A 357 -4.06 -17.11 -18.81
CA LEU A 357 -3.02 -18.07 -18.42
C LEU A 357 -2.63 -19.00 -19.58
N ASN A 358 -3.58 -19.38 -20.44
CA ASN A 358 -3.29 -20.20 -21.62
C ASN A 358 -2.55 -19.42 -22.70
N GLU A 359 -2.98 -18.19 -23.02
CA GLU A 359 -2.40 -17.37 -24.08
C GLU A 359 -0.99 -16.88 -23.74
N LYS A 360 -0.74 -16.49 -22.48
CA LYS A 360 0.54 -15.89 -22.06
C LYS A 360 1.55 -16.91 -21.50
N TYR A 361 1.06 -17.94 -20.80
CA TYR A 361 1.91 -18.88 -20.06
C TYR A 361 1.68 -20.35 -20.46
N GLU A 362 0.93 -20.60 -21.54
CA GLU A 362 0.68 -21.94 -22.09
C GLU A 362 0.05 -22.92 -21.08
N TYR A 363 -0.70 -22.42 -20.08
CA TYR A 363 -1.43 -23.28 -19.16
C TYR A 363 -2.55 -24.04 -19.86
N ASP A 364 -2.78 -25.29 -19.45
CA ASP A 364 -3.99 -26.00 -19.87
C ASP A 364 -5.25 -25.26 -19.35
N VAL A 365 -6.19 -25.00 -20.26
CA VAL A 365 -7.40 -24.22 -19.96
C VAL A 365 -8.28 -24.93 -18.92
N ASN A 366 -8.27 -26.27 -18.87
CA ASN A 366 -9.06 -27.03 -17.91
C ASN A 366 -8.43 -26.98 -16.51
N GLU A 367 -7.10 -27.08 -16.43
CA GLU A 367 -6.37 -26.90 -15.16
C GLU A 367 -6.51 -25.46 -14.63
N ALA A 368 -6.36 -24.45 -15.50
CA ALA A 368 -6.44 -23.04 -15.11
C ALA A 368 -7.83 -22.64 -14.58
N ARG A 369 -8.90 -23.35 -14.97
CA ARG A 369 -10.25 -23.17 -14.41
C ARG A 369 -10.40 -23.78 -13.00
N LYS A 370 -9.55 -24.73 -12.64
CA LYS A 370 -9.57 -25.47 -11.37
C LYS A 370 -8.63 -24.88 -10.30
N ILE A 371 -8.25 -23.62 -10.45
CA ILE A 371 -7.53 -22.88 -9.40
C ILE A 371 -8.46 -22.67 -8.21
N TRP A 372 -8.07 -23.18 -7.04
CA TRP A 372 -8.83 -23.04 -5.81
C TRP A 372 -8.58 -21.70 -5.12
N CYS A 373 -7.32 -21.31 -4.98
CA CYS A 373 -6.95 -20.07 -4.31
C CYS A 373 -5.53 -19.63 -4.69
N PHE A 374 -5.25 -18.36 -4.36
CA PHE A 374 -3.94 -17.72 -4.44
C PHE A 374 -3.41 -17.56 -3.02
N GLY A 375 -2.10 -17.68 -2.79
CA GLY A 375 -1.54 -17.60 -1.43
C GLY A 375 -0.16 -16.95 -1.40
N PRO A 376 0.30 -16.43 -0.25
CA PRO A 376 -0.45 -16.30 1.00
C PRO A 376 -1.52 -15.19 0.96
N GLU A 377 -2.38 -15.13 1.99
CA GLU A 377 -3.41 -14.09 2.20
C GLU A 377 -4.41 -13.91 1.04
N GLY A 378 -4.67 -14.97 0.28
CA GLY A 378 -5.69 -14.97 -0.77
C GLY A 378 -5.32 -14.23 -2.06
N THR A 379 -4.21 -13.48 -2.09
CA THR A 379 -3.76 -12.69 -3.25
C THR A 379 -2.29 -12.89 -3.59
N GLY A 380 -1.55 -13.68 -2.81
CA GLY A 380 -0.13 -13.89 -3.05
C GLY A 380 0.19 -14.75 -4.28
N PRO A 381 1.47 -14.73 -4.71
CA PRO A 381 1.95 -15.35 -5.95
C PRO A 381 2.23 -16.87 -5.80
N ASN A 382 1.27 -17.61 -5.22
CA ASN A 382 1.27 -19.08 -5.17
C ASN A 382 -0.10 -19.61 -5.58
N LEU A 383 -0.14 -20.78 -6.23
CA LEU A 383 -1.38 -21.34 -6.77
C LEU A 383 -1.65 -22.72 -6.18
N LEU A 384 -2.87 -22.91 -5.69
CA LEU A 384 -3.39 -24.24 -5.39
C LEU A 384 -4.36 -24.68 -6.49
N MET A 385 -4.06 -25.78 -7.17
CA MET A 385 -4.86 -26.32 -8.27
C MET A 385 -5.38 -27.72 -7.98
N ASP A 386 -6.59 -27.97 -8.44
CA ASP A 386 -7.20 -29.30 -8.44
C ASP A 386 -6.94 -30.02 -9.77
N CYS A 387 -6.10 -31.05 -9.72
CA CYS A 387 -5.81 -31.95 -10.84
C CYS A 387 -6.48 -33.33 -10.68
N THR A 388 -7.38 -33.48 -9.69
CA THR A 388 -8.04 -34.75 -9.40
C THR A 388 -9.07 -35.12 -10.47
N LYS A 389 -9.35 -36.43 -10.59
CA LYS A 389 -10.34 -36.99 -11.51
C LYS A 389 -11.18 -38.04 -10.79
N GLY A 390 -12.50 -37.82 -10.71
CA GLY A 390 -13.45 -38.80 -10.17
C GLY A 390 -13.50 -38.94 -8.65
N VAL A 391 -12.96 -37.97 -7.90
CA VAL A 391 -12.96 -38.00 -6.43
C VAL A 391 -14.28 -37.47 -5.87
N GLN A 392 -14.96 -38.28 -5.05
CA GLN A 392 -16.19 -37.89 -4.36
C GLN A 392 -15.88 -37.00 -3.14
N TYR A 393 -16.80 -36.11 -2.79
CA TYR A 393 -16.73 -35.24 -1.60
C TYR A 393 -15.59 -34.20 -1.59
N LEU A 394 -14.90 -33.99 -2.72
CA LEU A 394 -13.79 -33.05 -2.82
C LEU A 394 -14.18 -31.60 -2.47
N ASN A 395 -15.39 -31.18 -2.85
CA ASN A 395 -15.90 -29.83 -2.56
C ASN A 395 -16.06 -29.57 -1.06
N GLU A 396 -16.32 -30.59 -0.24
CA GLU A 396 -16.50 -30.43 1.20
C GLU A 396 -15.19 -30.14 1.94
N ILE A 397 -14.07 -30.65 1.43
CA ILE A 397 -12.75 -30.44 2.04
C ILE A 397 -12.03 -29.22 1.46
N LYS A 398 -12.57 -28.61 0.40
CA LYS A 398 -11.95 -27.48 -0.32
C LYS A 398 -11.54 -26.36 0.63
N ASP A 399 -12.46 -25.89 1.48
CA ASP A 399 -12.19 -24.78 2.40
C ASP A 399 -11.11 -25.14 3.43
N SER A 400 -11.07 -26.40 3.87
CA SER A 400 -10.04 -26.90 4.79
C SER A 400 -8.67 -27.01 4.12
N CYS A 401 -8.60 -27.45 2.86
CA CYS A 401 -7.36 -27.46 2.09
C CYS A 401 -6.87 -26.05 1.78
N VAL A 402 -7.78 -25.13 1.42
CA VAL A 402 -7.46 -23.71 1.21
C VAL A 402 -6.89 -23.10 2.48
N ALA A 403 -7.51 -23.33 3.65
CA ALA A 403 -7.01 -22.83 4.93
C ALA A 403 -5.60 -23.38 5.25
N GLY A 404 -5.39 -24.69 5.05
CA GLY A 404 -4.07 -25.32 5.20
C GLY A 404 -3.02 -24.76 4.24
N PHE A 405 -3.42 -24.42 3.01
CA PHE A 405 -2.56 -23.81 2.01
C PHE A 405 -2.18 -22.36 2.32
N GLN A 406 -3.13 -21.54 2.75
CA GLN A 406 -2.84 -20.16 3.18
C GLN A 406 -1.84 -20.14 4.34
N TRP A 407 -2.00 -21.08 5.28
CA TRP A 407 -1.07 -21.23 6.38
C TRP A 407 0.31 -21.71 5.91
N ALA A 408 0.37 -22.78 5.11
CA ALA A 408 1.62 -23.34 4.62
C ALA A 408 2.42 -22.34 3.78
N THR A 409 1.77 -21.56 2.93
CA THR A 409 2.45 -20.56 2.08
C THR A 409 2.85 -19.29 2.83
N LYS A 410 2.29 -19.05 4.02
CA LYS A 410 2.68 -17.94 4.89
C LYS A 410 3.98 -18.25 5.64
N GLU A 411 4.12 -19.47 6.16
CA GLU A 411 5.32 -19.84 6.91
C GLU A 411 6.36 -20.55 6.03
N GLY A 412 6.02 -21.22 4.93
CA GLY A 412 7.05 -22.00 4.22
C GLY A 412 7.62 -23.15 5.07
N VAL A 413 8.66 -23.82 4.57
CA VAL A 413 9.22 -25.06 5.16
C VAL A 413 10.69 -24.96 5.54
N LEU A 414 11.45 -24.04 4.93
CA LEU A 414 12.90 -23.94 5.15
C LEU A 414 13.24 -23.06 6.35
N ALA A 415 12.68 -21.86 6.41
CA ALA A 415 13.09 -20.79 7.30
C ALA A 415 11.89 -20.05 7.93
N GLU A 416 10.69 -20.62 7.85
CA GLU A 416 9.47 -20.00 8.36
C GLU A 416 9.11 -18.66 7.65
N GLU A 417 9.60 -18.48 6.41
CA GLU A 417 9.33 -17.32 5.56
C GLU A 417 8.32 -17.62 4.45
N ASN A 418 7.61 -16.58 4.02
CA ASN A 418 6.58 -16.69 3.00
C ASN A 418 7.09 -17.32 1.69
N VAL A 419 6.30 -18.23 1.14
CA VAL A 419 6.55 -18.89 -0.14
C VAL A 419 6.23 -17.95 -1.31
N ARG A 420 6.97 -18.06 -2.42
CA ARG A 420 6.76 -17.29 -3.66
C ARG A 420 7.00 -18.16 -4.91
N GLY A 421 6.09 -18.05 -5.87
CA GLY A 421 6.26 -18.62 -7.21
C GLY A 421 6.07 -20.14 -7.25
N VAL A 422 5.30 -20.71 -6.33
CA VAL A 422 5.08 -22.15 -6.26
C VAL A 422 3.65 -22.52 -6.64
N ARG A 423 3.51 -23.46 -7.57
CA ARG A 423 2.25 -24.09 -7.94
C ARG A 423 2.14 -25.45 -7.28
N PHE A 424 1.03 -25.69 -6.60
CA PHE A 424 0.71 -26.93 -5.92
C PHE A 424 -0.47 -27.62 -6.60
N ASP A 425 -0.25 -28.85 -7.04
CA ASP A 425 -1.23 -29.64 -7.79
C ASP A 425 -1.70 -30.82 -6.94
N ILE A 426 -2.99 -30.82 -6.59
CA ILE A 426 -3.64 -31.95 -5.91
C ILE A 426 -3.95 -33.01 -6.96
N HIS A 427 -3.26 -34.14 -6.91
CA HIS A 427 -3.43 -35.22 -7.89
C HIS A 427 -4.52 -36.21 -7.50
N ASP A 428 -4.58 -36.56 -6.23
CA ASP A 428 -5.55 -37.53 -5.73
C ASP A 428 -5.88 -37.27 -4.25
N VAL A 429 -7.07 -37.67 -3.83
CA VAL A 429 -7.51 -37.60 -2.43
C VAL A 429 -8.37 -38.82 -2.10
N THR A 430 -7.97 -39.56 -1.07
CA THR A 430 -8.82 -40.61 -0.49
C THR A 430 -9.51 -40.03 0.75
N LEU A 431 -10.84 -39.99 0.75
CA LEU A 431 -11.64 -39.42 1.83
C LEU A 431 -12.53 -40.48 2.49
N HIS A 432 -12.77 -40.32 3.80
CA HIS A 432 -13.79 -41.09 4.50
C HIS A 432 -15.19 -40.70 4.00
N ALA A 433 -16.15 -41.63 4.02
CA ALA A 433 -17.53 -41.37 3.56
C ALA A 433 -18.25 -40.33 4.45
N ASP A 434 -18.10 -40.44 5.76
CA ASP A 434 -18.74 -39.53 6.72
C ASP A 434 -17.98 -38.21 6.92
N ALA A 435 -18.73 -37.09 6.86
CA ALA A 435 -18.19 -35.75 7.03
C ALA A 435 -17.55 -35.50 8.41
N ILE A 436 -18.00 -36.20 9.46
CA ILE A 436 -17.44 -36.10 10.82
C ILE A 436 -15.94 -36.44 10.82
N HIS A 437 -15.52 -37.39 9.98
CA HIS A 437 -14.13 -37.79 9.84
C HIS A 437 -13.32 -36.91 8.86
N ARG A 438 -13.97 -35.92 8.23
CA ARG A 438 -13.38 -34.95 7.28
C ARG A 438 -13.33 -33.51 7.81
N GLY A 439 -13.59 -33.31 9.11
CA GLY A 439 -13.59 -31.97 9.71
C GLY A 439 -12.25 -31.23 9.54
N GLY A 440 -12.30 -29.89 9.62
CA GLY A 440 -11.14 -29.03 9.40
C GLY A 440 -9.91 -29.39 10.24
N GLY A 441 -10.11 -29.77 11.51
CA GLY A 441 -9.01 -30.22 12.38
C GLY A 441 -8.26 -31.47 11.89
N GLN A 442 -8.84 -32.26 10.97
CA GLN A 442 -8.18 -33.41 10.35
C GLN A 442 -7.52 -33.03 9.02
N ILE A 443 -8.17 -32.20 8.21
CA ILE A 443 -7.73 -31.90 6.84
C ILE A 443 -6.68 -30.78 6.82
N ILE A 444 -6.86 -29.70 7.58
CA ILE A 444 -5.96 -28.53 7.60
C ILE A 444 -4.50 -28.93 7.89
N PRO A 445 -4.18 -29.62 9.00
CA PRO A 445 -2.79 -30.02 9.29
C PRO A 445 -2.27 -31.08 8.32
N THR A 446 -3.15 -31.82 7.64
CA THR A 446 -2.77 -32.82 6.65
C THR A 446 -2.38 -32.16 5.33
N ALA A 447 -3.18 -31.18 4.89
CA ALA A 447 -2.90 -30.33 3.75
C ALA A 447 -1.59 -29.55 3.95
N ARG A 448 -1.41 -28.92 5.12
CA ARG A 448 -0.15 -28.22 5.45
C ARG A 448 1.07 -29.13 5.33
N ARG A 449 1.01 -30.32 5.94
CA ARG A 449 2.13 -31.29 5.88
C ARG A 449 2.45 -31.78 4.47
N VAL A 450 1.44 -32.02 3.63
CA VAL A 450 1.71 -32.49 2.25
C VAL A 450 2.31 -31.37 1.39
N LEU A 451 1.90 -30.12 1.60
CA LEU A 451 2.47 -28.96 0.91
C LEU A 451 3.96 -28.83 1.24
N TYR A 452 4.33 -28.91 2.52
CA TYR A 452 5.74 -28.91 2.93
C TYR A 452 6.54 -30.08 2.36
N ALA A 453 5.99 -31.30 2.41
CA ALA A 453 6.64 -32.46 1.80
C ALA A 453 6.87 -32.27 0.30
N SER A 454 5.89 -31.71 -0.41
CA SER A 454 6.00 -31.44 -1.85
C SER A 454 7.04 -30.36 -2.17
N MET A 455 7.18 -29.31 -1.33
CA MET A 455 8.24 -28.31 -1.49
C MET A 455 9.63 -28.90 -1.27
N LEU A 456 9.80 -29.71 -0.23
CA LEU A 456 11.09 -30.34 0.09
C LEU A 456 11.58 -31.28 -1.02
N THR A 457 10.65 -31.93 -1.74
CA THR A 457 10.95 -32.82 -2.86
C THR A 457 11.10 -32.10 -4.20
N ALA A 458 10.81 -30.80 -4.25
CA ALA A 458 10.86 -29.95 -5.44
C ALA A 458 12.15 -29.09 -5.51
N LYS A 459 13.20 -29.49 -4.81
CA LYS A 459 14.48 -28.77 -4.67
C LYS A 459 14.26 -27.31 -4.20
N PRO A 460 13.95 -27.11 -2.91
CA PRO A 460 13.59 -25.79 -2.39
C PRO A 460 14.82 -24.85 -2.37
N ARG A 461 14.57 -23.55 -2.59
CA ARG A 461 15.57 -22.48 -2.67
C ARG A 461 15.10 -21.25 -1.90
N LEU A 462 16.05 -20.45 -1.42
CA LEU A 462 15.78 -19.12 -0.88
C LEU A 462 15.85 -18.09 -2.00
N TYR A 463 14.95 -17.11 -1.95
CA TYR A 463 14.82 -16.00 -2.88
C TYR A 463 15.16 -14.71 -2.13
N GLU A 464 16.24 -14.06 -2.53
CA GLU A 464 16.73 -12.82 -1.92
C GLU A 464 16.11 -11.60 -2.61
N PRO A 465 15.63 -10.60 -1.85
CA PRO A 465 15.15 -9.35 -2.44
C PRO A 465 16.33 -8.51 -2.95
N VAL A 466 16.28 -8.12 -4.23
CA VAL A 466 17.29 -7.25 -4.86
C VAL A 466 16.66 -5.91 -5.22
N TYR A 467 17.31 -4.82 -4.82
CA TYR A 467 16.95 -3.48 -5.28
C TYR A 467 17.57 -3.19 -6.64
N LEU A 468 16.77 -2.61 -7.54
CA LEU A 468 17.30 -1.91 -8.71
C LEU A 468 17.92 -0.59 -8.23
N CYS A 469 19.24 -0.58 -8.12
CA CYS A 469 20.03 0.60 -7.74
C CYS A 469 20.18 1.60 -8.90
#